data_AF-A0A4V6PBP9-F1
#
_entry.id   AF-A0A4V6PBP9-F1
#
_cell.length_a   1.000
_cell.length_b   1.000
_cell.length_c   1.000
_cell.angle_alpha   90.00
_cell.angle_beta   90.00
_cell.angle_gamma   90.00
#
_symmetry.space_group_name_H-M   'P 1'
#
loop_
_entity.id
_entity.type
_entity.pdbx_description
1 polymer ?
#
loop_
_entity_poly.entity_id
_entity_poly.type
_entity_poly.pdbx_seq_one_letter_code
_entity_poly.pdbx_strand_id
1 'polypeptide(L)'
;MHPVLVLLLIAVWGAAMWLGFMYVFPVLFAATLVVAGAAALGLYYLHACRTLAPSSLEGPSPVPEPKIAYRHYLLGQVWRDWWTISRTVVPQVYRTARSVLVRLTRLLLGGFWGFFVFPVWLALCAGIVAAAVPAAVFVLALTVLYGLVAAAGLAVWLVCALALAALERLFMMYGRILQTCPHPFCYERIGLPEYECPGCGARHPRLTPGSGGAFRHVCRCGARLPTTVPLGRFRLAAYCPHCGGRLPERIGRVRVEPLPFVGGPAAGKTTFMVLGIRALHARARAVHGRLAFVEQRHAQAYAGAIREFSRGGRLAKTGPELPLATMVDVELPGRARRILYLFDPAGEHYTGATEVESLRYLEHSEALLFVVDPFALPQLRGSLTGDEREFVDRAAASSEEDPADTLQRVLNELRSRPDQGHQKRVAVVVTKTDLLARTEIGRGLGDAGPHDEAGLREWLGDIGLGNTVRTLDQLAGQVRYFASGLATEPADVADLLGWVTGLAPAGAANGVRPPDDAAQELPGTAPLRAPWPVRGRGPSRVPIGYQAGRWAVLAGVSAVTVATVTGAVVAAAERFPY
;
A
#
# COMPACT_ATOMS: atom_id res chain seq x y z
N MET A 1 -93.17 33.20 12.53
CA MET A 1 -92.36 33.73 11.41
C MET A 1 -93.13 33.57 10.13
N HIS A 2 -93.29 34.63 9.33
CA HIS A 2 -94.01 34.54 8.06
C HIS A 2 -93.30 33.57 7.11
N PRO A 3 -94.00 32.61 6.46
CA PRO A 3 -93.39 31.64 5.54
C PRO A 3 -92.67 32.32 4.37
N VAL A 4 -93.15 33.51 3.95
CA VAL A 4 -92.53 34.35 2.92
C VAL A 4 -91.16 34.88 3.35
N LEU A 5 -91.01 35.26 4.63
CA LEU A 5 -89.75 35.78 5.18
C LEU A 5 -88.71 34.65 5.31
N VAL A 6 -89.15 33.43 5.60
CA VAL A 6 -88.31 32.22 5.59
C VAL A 6 -87.83 31.89 4.18
N LEU A 7 -88.73 31.92 3.18
CA LEU A 7 -88.38 31.68 1.77
C LEU A 7 -87.39 32.73 1.23
N LEU A 8 -87.57 34.01 1.57
CA LEU A 8 -86.63 35.08 1.21
C LEU A 8 -85.25 34.87 1.84
N LEU A 9 -85.18 34.49 3.12
CA LEU A 9 -83.92 34.18 3.78
C LEU A 9 -83.21 32.98 3.16
N ILE A 10 -83.95 31.93 2.77
CA ILE A 10 -83.40 30.77 2.06
C ILE A 10 -82.88 31.17 0.67
N ALA A 11 -83.62 32.00 -0.07
CA ALA A 11 -83.21 32.48 -1.40
C ALA A 11 -81.96 33.37 -1.33
N VAL A 12 -81.90 34.29 -0.37
CA VAL A 12 -80.72 35.16 -0.14
C VAL A 12 -79.52 34.31 0.30
N TRP A 13 -79.71 33.33 1.18
CA TRP A 13 -78.65 32.40 1.56
C TRP A 13 -78.16 31.56 0.36
N GLY A 14 -79.07 31.04 -0.45
CA GLY A 14 -78.74 30.29 -1.67
C GLY A 14 -77.97 31.13 -2.69
N ALA A 15 -78.35 32.40 -2.89
CA ALA A 15 -77.63 33.35 -3.73
C ALA A 15 -76.23 33.67 -3.19
N ALA A 16 -76.09 33.86 -1.88
CA ALA A 16 -74.79 34.06 -1.23
C ALA A 16 -73.86 32.84 -1.37
N MET A 17 -74.41 31.62 -1.21
CA MET A 17 -73.67 30.38 -1.47
C MET A 17 -73.25 30.26 -2.92
N TRP A 18 -74.17 30.53 -3.86
CA TRP A 18 -73.88 30.49 -5.29
C TRP A 18 -72.77 31.47 -5.67
N LEU A 19 -72.83 32.73 -5.20
CA LEU A 19 -71.78 33.72 -5.40
C LEU A 19 -70.44 33.28 -4.77
N GLY A 20 -70.49 32.71 -3.56
CA GLY A 20 -69.31 32.16 -2.90
C GLY A 20 -68.64 31.03 -3.69
N PHE A 21 -69.42 30.09 -4.24
CA PHE A 21 -68.90 29.01 -5.06
C PHE A 21 -68.43 29.45 -6.45
N MET A 22 -69.08 30.43 -7.06
CA MET A 22 -68.72 30.90 -8.40
C MET A 22 -67.49 31.81 -8.42
N TYR A 23 -67.35 32.70 -7.43
CA TYR A 23 -66.30 33.73 -7.45
C TYR A 23 -65.23 33.52 -6.39
N VAL A 24 -65.62 33.16 -5.17
CA VAL A 24 -64.66 33.08 -4.04
C VAL A 24 -63.92 31.75 -4.03
N PHE A 25 -64.63 30.64 -4.27
CA PHE A 25 -64.05 29.30 -4.24
C PHE A 25 -62.89 29.11 -5.26
N PRO A 26 -63.02 29.44 -6.55
CA PRO A 26 -61.96 29.18 -7.53
C PRO A 26 -60.68 29.97 -7.23
N VAL A 27 -60.84 31.23 -6.79
CA VAL A 27 -59.72 32.11 -6.45
C VAL A 27 -59.00 31.60 -5.20
N LEU A 28 -59.73 31.31 -4.12
CA LEU A 28 -59.13 30.83 -2.87
C LEU A 28 -58.53 29.42 -3.02
N PHE A 29 -59.18 28.54 -3.78
CA PHE A 29 -58.66 27.20 -4.07
C PHE A 29 -57.34 27.30 -4.83
N ALA A 30 -57.27 28.11 -5.90
CA ALA A 30 -56.04 28.30 -6.67
C ALA A 30 -54.93 28.93 -5.82
N ALA A 31 -55.25 29.97 -5.05
CA ALA A 31 -54.29 30.63 -4.17
C ALA A 31 -53.72 29.67 -3.11
N THR A 32 -54.58 28.88 -2.45
CA THR A 32 -54.12 27.91 -1.45
C THR A 32 -53.35 26.75 -2.05
N LEU A 33 -53.72 26.26 -3.23
CA LEU A 33 -52.97 25.23 -3.96
C LEU A 33 -51.53 25.70 -4.22
N VAL A 34 -51.36 26.93 -4.71
CA VAL A 34 -50.05 27.52 -5.01
C VAL A 34 -49.24 27.75 -3.73
N VAL A 35 -49.85 28.37 -2.70
CA VAL A 35 -49.16 28.67 -1.43
C VAL A 35 -48.75 27.39 -0.70
N ALA A 36 -49.62 26.39 -0.63
CA ALA A 36 -49.30 25.11 0.01
C ALA A 36 -48.20 24.34 -0.74
N GLY A 37 -48.26 24.34 -2.08
CA GLY A 37 -47.21 23.75 -2.92
C GLY A 37 -45.86 24.44 -2.75
N ALA A 38 -45.83 25.78 -2.80
CA ALA A 38 -44.62 26.58 -2.60
C ALA A 38 -44.03 26.40 -1.18
N ALA A 39 -44.87 26.31 -0.15
CA ALA A 39 -44.44 26.06 1.22
C ALA A 39 -43.79 24.67 1.37
N ALA A 40 -44.37 23.62 0.77
CA ALA A 40 -43.79 22.28 0.79
C ALA A 40 -42.43 22.23 0.07
N LEU A 41 -42.33 22.89 -1.09
CA LEU A 41 -41.12 23.00 -1.89
C LEU A 41 -40.01 23.79 -1.17
N GLY A 42 -40.37 24.92 -0.56
CA GLY A 42 -39.46 25.74 0.24
C GLY A 42 -38.92 25.00 1.46
N LEU A 43 -39.77 24.24 2.17
CA LEU A 43 -39.34 23.40 3.29
C LEU A 43 -38.36 22.31 2.84
N TYR A 44 -38.63 21.65 1.71
CA TYR A 44 -37.70 20.67 1.15
C TYR A 44 -36.34 21.30 0.83
N TYR A 45 -36.34 22.45 0.13
CA TYR A 45 -35.12 23.16 -0.23
C TYR A 45 -34.30 23.60 0.99
N LEU A 46 -34.96 24.17 2.01
CA LEU A 46 -34.30 24.59 3.25
C LEU A 46 -33.63 23.41 3.97
N HIS A 47 -34.30 22.26 4.04
CA HIS A 47 -33.71 21.06 4.65
C HIS A 47 -32.60 20.45 3.80
N ALA A 48 -32.71 20.52 2.47
CA ALA A 48 -31.61 20.13 1.57
C ALA A 48 -30.37 21.01 1.81
N CYS A 49 -30.55 22.34 1.88
CA CYS A 49 -29.47 23.28 2.22
C CYS A 49 -28.84 22.96 3.58
N ARG A 50 -29.65 22.76 4.63
CA ARG A 50 -29.16 22.44 5.98
C ARG A 50 -28.42 21.11 6.06
N THR A 51 -28.78 20.13 5.24
CA THR A 51 -28.15 18.80 5.25
C THR A 51 -26.90 18.74 4.38
N LEU A 52 -26.90 19.43 3.24
CA LEU A 52 -25.86 19.31 2.21
C LEU A 52 -24.80 20.43 2.26
N ALA A 53 -25.15 21.63 2.73
CA ALA A 53 -24.20 22.76 2.78
C ALA A 53 -23.10 22.61 3.84
N PRO A 54 -23.35 22.05 5.06
CA PRO A 54 -22.33 21.97 6.08
C PRO A 54 -21.15 21.08 5.68
N SER A 55 -19.95 21.59 5.97
CA SER A 55 -18.68 20.89 5.74
C SER A 55 -18.20 20.06 6.94
N SER A 56 -18.96 20.03 8.04
CA SER A 56 -18.66 19.29 9.27
C SER A 56 -19.05 17.81 9.16
N LEU A 57 -18.34 16.94 9.89
CA LEU A 57 -18.74 15.53 10.06
C LEU A 57 -20.06 15.40 10.84
N GLU A 58 -20.26 16.29 11.79
CA GLU A 58 -21.47 16.42 12.59
C GLU A 58 -22.49 17.29 11.84
N GLY A 59 -23.75 16.86 11.83
CA GLY A 59 -24.82 17.54 11.14
C GLY A 59 -26.06 16.65 11.03
N PRO A 60 -27.10 17.12 10.33
CA PRO A 60 -28.35 16.37 10.18
C PRO A 60 -28.15 14.98 9.59
N SER A 61 -27.19 14.85 8.66
CA SER A 61 -26.73 13.56 8.13
C SER A 61 -25.24 13.38 8.46
N PRO A 62 -24.92 12.72 9.59
CA PRO A 62 -23.54 12.54 10.04
C PRO A 62 -22.77 11.58 9.14
N VAL A 63 -21.47 11.83 9.00
CA VAL A 63 -20.56 10.93 8.28
C VAL A 63 -19.85 10.04 9.30
N PRO A 64 -20.13 8.72 9.34
CA PRO A 64 -19.53 7.83 10.33
C PRO A 64 -18.02 7.72 10.10
N GLU A 65 -17.27 7.61 11.19
CA GLU A 65 -15.85 7.35 11.11
C GLU A 65 -15.59 5.93 10.58
N PRO A 66 -14.79 5.76 9.52
CA PRO A 66 -14.50 4.46 8.96
C PRO A 66 -13.41 3.74 9.76
N LYS A 67 -13.42 2.41 9.73
CA LYS A 67 -12.34 1.59 10.34
C LYS A 67 -10.95 1.95 9.80
N ILE A 68 -10.84 2.18 8.48
CA ILE A 68 -9.57 2.40 7.78
C ILE A 68 -9.62 3.62 6.84
N ALA A 69 -10.58 3.66 5.91
CA ALA A 69 -10.69 4.72 4.90
C ALA A 69 -12.13 5.08 4.57
N TYR A 70 -12.38 6.34 4.23
CA TYR A 70 -13.68 6.81 3.78
C TYR A 70 -14.01 6.22 2.41
N ARG A 71 -15.20 5.63 2.28
CA ARG A 71 -15.72 5.17 0.98
C ARG A 71 -16.11 6.35 0.12
N HIS A 72 -16.14 6.20 -1.20
CA HIS A 72 -16.61 7.22 -2.12
C HIS A 72 -18.07 7.64 -1.81
N TYR A 73 -18.37 8.94 -1.93
CA TYR A 73 -19.65 9.55 -1.53
C TYR A 73 -20.86 8.85 -2.18
N LEU A 74 -20.76 8.59 -3.50
CA LEU A 74 -21.85 8.00 -4.28
C LEU A 74 -22.15 6.53 -3.94
N LEU A 75 -21.27 5.84 -3.21
CA LEU A 75 -21.47 4.45 -2.83
C LEU A 75 -22.34 4.28 -1.57
N GLY A 76 -22.64 5.35 -0.83
CA GLY A 76 -23.51 5.20 0.33
C GLY A 76 -23.87 6.45 1.11
N GLN A 77 -23.02 7.47 1.17
CA GLN A 77 -23.38 8.71 1.88
C GLN A 77 -24.50 9.44 1.15
N VAL A 78 -24.48 9.43 -0.19
CA VAL A 78 -25.52 10.02 -1.04
C VAL A 78 -26.93 9.51 -0.64
N TRP A 79 -27.09 8.20 -0.44
CA TRP A 79 -28.38 7.63 -0.02
C TRP A 79 -28.76 7.95 1.42
N ARG A 80 -27.78 8.06 2.32
CA ARG A 80 -28.04 8.50 3.71
C ARG A 80 -28.46 9.96 3.77
N ASP A 81 -27.85 10.83 2.98
CA ASP A 81 -28.21 12.24 2.88
C ASP A 81 -29.64 12.38 2.32
N TRP A 82 -29.97 11.68 1.23
CA TRP A 82 -31.33 11.66 0.67
C TRP A 82 -32.37 11.13 1.67
N TRP A 83 -32.08 10.00 2.31
CA TRP A 83 -32.99 9.39 3.28
C TRP A 83 -33.26 10.29 4.48
N THR A 84 -32.25 11.00 4.97
CA THR A 84 -32.37 11.96 6.06
C THR A 84 -33.29 13.12 5.69
N ILE A 85 -33.13 13.68 4.48
CA ILE A 85 -33.99 14.75 3.97
C ILE A 85 -35.44 14.25 3.87
N SER A 86 -35.67 13.12 3.21
CA SER A 86 -37.02 12.58 2.99
C SER A 86 -37.74 12.21 4.29
N ARG A 87 -37.05 11.55 5.24
CA ARG A 87 -37.62 11.19 6.55
C ARG A 87 -37.95 12.38 7.43
N THR A 88 -37.28 13.51 7.23
CA THR A 88 -37.55 14.72 8.03
C THR A 88 -38.67 15.54 7.40
N VAL A 89 -38.61 15.78 6.09
CA VAL A 89 -39.52 16.69 5.39
C VAL A 89 -40.91 16.09 5.24
N VAL A 90 -41.05 14.82 4.83
CA VAL A 90 -42.37 14.22 4.54
C VAL A 90 -43.29 14.22 5.77
N PRO A 91 -42.87 13.73 6.96
CA PRO A 91 -43.72 13.77 8.15
C PRO A 91 -43.97 15.19 8.66
N GLN A 92 -43.04 16.13 8.42
CA GLN A 92 -43.21 17.52 8.82
C GLN A 92 -44.26 18.24 7.95
N VAL A 93 -44.21 18.05 6.63
CA VAL A 93 -45.23 18.58 5.70
C VAL A 93 -46.60 17.99 6.03
N TYR A 94 -46.69 16.67 6.25
CA TYR A 94 -47.95 16.01 6.61
C TYR A 94 -48.53 16.53 7.94
N ARG A 95 -47.69 16.64 9.00
CA ARG A 95 -48.13 17.17 10.30
C ARG A 95 -48.56 18.63 10.20
N THR A 96 -47.82 19.45 9.45
CA THR A 96 -48.16 20.86 9.24
C THR A 96 -49.49 20.98 8.51
N ALA A 97 -49.68 20.28 7.40
CA ALA A 97 -50.93 20.26 6.64
C ALA A 97 -52.11 19.80 7.51
N ARG A 98 -51.97 18.69 8.25
CA ARG A 98 -53.01 18.20 9.17
C ARG A 98 -53.35 19.21 10.26
N SER A 99 -52.34 19.87 10.85
CA SER A 99 -52.57 20.88 11.88
C SER A 99 -53.31 22.11 11.35
N VAL A 100 -52.98 22.56 10.13
CA VAL A 100 -53.64 23.68 9.46
C VAL A 100 -55.08 23.32 9.11
N LEU A 101 -55.33 22.13 8.54
CA LEU A 101 -56.68 21.64 8.25
C LEU A 101 -57.56 21.61 9.51
N VAL A 102 -57.05 21.04 10.61
CA VAL A 102 -57.79 20.98 11.88
C VAL A 102 -58.07 22.36 12.46
N ARG A 103 -57.13 23.32 12.33
CA ARG A 103 -57.33 24.71 12.77
C ARG A 103 -58.36 25.43 11.90
N LEU A 104 -58.28 25.31 10.58
CA LEU A 104 -59.23 25.89 9.64
C LEU A 104 -60.65 25.36 9.88
N THR A 105 -60.81 24.06 10.07
CA THR A 105 -62.12 23.47 10.38
C THR A 105 -62.67 23.98 11.71
N ARG A 106 -61.85 24.06 12.77
CA ARG A 106 -62.30 24.60 14.07
C ARG A 106 -62.65 26.08 14.03
N LEU A 107 -61.89 26.89 13.30
CA LEU A 107 -62.12 28.33 13.20
C LEU A 107 -63.32 28.70 12.31
N LEU A 108 -63.45 28.03 11.15
CA LEU A 108 -64.44 28.40 10.15
C LEU A 108 -65.78 27.67 10.33
N LEU A 109 -65.80 26.45 10.90
CA LEU A 109 -67.04 25.71 11.17
C LEU A 109 -67.44 25.66 12.65
N GLY A 110 -66.68 26.26 13.57
CA GLY A 110 -66.92 26.17 15.02
C GLY A 110 -68.13 26.93 15.57
N GLY A 111 -68.89 27.67 14.75
CA GLY A 111 -70.04 28.48 15.19
C GLY A 111 -71.13 28.63 14.13
N PHE A 112 -72.22 29.36 14.45
CA PHE A 112 -73.38 29.55 13.57
C PHE A 112 -73.05 30.16 12.19
N TRP A 113 -71.98 30.95 12.09
CA TRP A 113 -71.48 31.53 10.84
C TRP A 113 -70.87 30.50 9.87
N GLY A 114 -70.56 29.28 10.33
CA GLY A 114 -69.94 28.25 9.49
C GLY A 114 -70.78 27.85 8.27
N PHE A 115 -72.10 28.03 8.35
CA PHE A 115 -73.00 27.79 7.23
C PHE A 115 -72.86 28.84 6.10
N PHE A 116 -72.38 30.05 6.40
CA PHE A 116 -72.11 31.11 5.42
C PHE A 116 -70.67 31.11 4.92
N VAL A 117 -69.73 30.54 5.68
CA VAL A 117 -68.29 30.49 5.34
C VAL A 117 -67.89 29.14 4.73
N PHE A 118 -68.86 28.25 4.51
CA PHE A 118 -68.64 26.91 3.96
C PHE A 118 -67.87 26.91 2.61
N PRO A 119 -68.20 27.76 1.60
CA PRO A 119 -67.45 27.77 0.34
C PRO A 119 -65.99 28.16 0.54
N VAL A 120 -65.71 29.08 1.47
CA VAL A 120 -64.35 29.50 1.83
C VAL A 120 -63.59 28.38 2.52
N TRP A 121 -64.18 27.73 3.52
CA TRP A 121 -63.55 26.59 4.20
C TRP A 121 -63.24 25.45 3.21
N LEU A 122 -64.21 25.10 2.37
CA LEU A 122 -64.05 24.01 1.40
C LEU A 122 -62.94 24.36 0.40
N ALA A 123 -62.87 25.60 -0.09
CA ALA A 123 -61.81 26.05 -0.98
C ALA A 123 -60.41 25.90 -0.35
N LEU A 124 -60.24 26.34 0.90
CA LEU A 124 -58.95 26.27 1.59
C LEU A 124 -58.54 24.82 1.89
N CYS A 125 -59.46 23.99 2.38
CA CYS A 125 -59.19 22.59 2.70
C CYS A 125 -58.95 21.75 1.43
N ALA A 126 -59.79 21.93 0.41
CA ALA A 126 -59.61 21.26 -0.88
C ALA A 126 -58.30 21.68 -1.54
N GLY A 127 -57.91 22.96 -1.47
CA GLY A 127 -56.63 23.44 -2.00
C GLY A 127 -55.42 22.79 -1.33
N ILE A 128 -55.43 22.66 0.01
CA ILE A 128 -54.36 21.97 0.76
C ILE A 128 -54.28 20.48 0.41
N VAL A 129 -55.43 19.79 0.32
CA VAL A 129 -55.45 18.36 -0.02
C VAL A 129 -55.04 18.15 -1.47
N ALA A 130 -55.54 18.98 -2.40
CA ALA A 130 -55.17 18.94 -3.80
C ALA A 130 -53.68 19.24 -4.02
N ALA A 131 -53.06 20.09 -3.19
CA ALA A 131 -51.63 20.38 -3.23
C ALA A 131 -50.73 19.16 -2.92
N ALA A 132 -51.28 18.12 -2.29
CA ALA A 132 -50.54 16.89 -2.03
C ALA A 132 -50.13 16.17 -3.32
N VAL A 133 -50.95 16.24 -4.38
CA VAL A 133 -50.66 15.59 -5.68
C VAL A 133 -49.45 16.21 -6.37
N PRO A 134 -49.41 17.53 -6.69
CA PRO A 134 -48.23 18.14 -7.30
C PRO A 134 -47.00 18.08 -6.38
N ALA A 135 -47.18 18.16 -5.05
CA ALA A 135 -46.06 17.99 -4.12
C ALA A 135 -45.48 16.56 -4.17
N ALA A 136 -46.32 15.53 -4.25
CA ALA A 136 -45.87 14.15 -4.39
C ALA A 136 -45.16 13.91 -5.74
N VAL A 137 -45.72 14.43 -6.83
CA VAL A 137 -45.10 14.38 -8.17
C VAL A 137 -43.74 15.07 -8.16
N PHE A 138 -43.65 16.24 -7.52
CA PHE A 138 -42.39 16.97 -7.40
C PHE A 138 -41.34 16.21 -6.58
N VAL A 139 -41.71 15.64 -5.43
CA VAL A 139 -40.79 14.81 -4.61
C VAL A 139 -40.33 13.58 -5.38
N LEU A 140 -41.21 12.94 -6.14
CA LEU A 140 -40.87 11.83 -7.03
C LEU A 140 -39.89 12.27 -8.11
N ALA A 141 -40.16 13.38 -8.80
CA ALA A 141 -39.29 13.92 -9.84
C ALA A 141 -37.89 14.28 -9.30
N LEU A 142 -37.81 14.91 -8.13
CA LEU A 142 -36.55 15.18 -7.47
C LEU A 142 -35.80 13.90 -7.07
N THR A 143 -36.52 12.89 -6.58
CA THR A 143 -35.92 11.60 -6.22
C THR A 143 -35.36 10.88 -7.44
N VAL A 144 -36.10 10.89 -8.56
CA VAL A 144 -35.65 10.32 -9.83
C VAL A 144 -34.42 11.08 -10.34
N LEU A 145 -34.46 12.42 -10.39
CA LEU A 145 -33.31 13.23 -10.80
C LEU A 145 -32.08 12.96 -9.93
N TYR A 146 -32.27 12.92 -8.61
CA TYR A 146 -31.22 12.64 -7.66
C TYR A 146 -30.58 11.26 -7.94
N GLY A 147 -31.41 10.25 -8.20
CA GLY A 147 -30.97 8.92 -8.63
C GLY A 147 -30.17 8.95 -9.93
N LEU A 148 -30.64 9.68 -10.94
CA LEU A 148 -29.97 9.80 -12.24
C LEU A 148 -28.60 10.50 -12.13
N VAL A 149 -28.51 11.61 -11.39
CA VAL A 149 -27.25 12.33 -11.17
C VAL A 149 -26.24 11.46 -10.42
N ALA A 150 -26.71 10.75 -9.38
CA ALA A 150 -25.86 9.83 -8.63
C ALA A 150 -25.39 8.65 -9.50
N ALA A 151 -26.26 8.08 -10.33
CA ALA A 151 -25.92 7.00 -11.25
C ALA A 151 -24.92 7.45 -12.33
N ALA A 152 -25.13 8.62 -12.95
CA ALA A 152 -24.19 9.19 -13.92
C ALA A 152 -22.82 9.48 -13.29
N GLY A 153 -22.80 10.08 -12.09
CA GLY A 153 -21.55 10.31 -11.35
C GLY A 153 -20.84 9.01 -10.99
N LEU A 154 -21.58 7.96 -10.62
CA LEU A 154 -21.03 6.65 -10.30
C LEU A 154 -20.44 5.99 -11.55
N ALA A 155 -21.11 6.10 -12.71
CA ALA A 155 -20.61 5.59 -13.98
C ALA A 155 -19.29 6.27 -14.38
N VAL A 156 -19.22 7.60 -14.32
CA VAL A 156 -17.97 8.36 -14.56
C VAL A 156 -16.86 7.91 -13.61
N TRP A 157 -17.18 7.79 -12.32
CA TRP A 157 -16.21 7.32 -11.33
C TRP A 157 -15.71 5.90 -11.58
N LEU A 158 -16.60 4.98 -11.97
CA LEU A 158 -16.24 3.60 -12.33
C LEU A 158 -15.29 3.58 -13.53
N VAL A 159 -15.59 4.37 -14.57
CA VAL A 159 -14.70 4.50 -15.74
C VAL A 159 -13.32 5.00 -15.32
N CYS A 160 -13.24 6.04 -14.48
CA CYS A 160 -11.95 6.54 -13.98
C CYS A 160 -11.20 5.49 -13.15
N ALA A 161 -11.90 4.76 -12.27
CA ALA A 161 -11.29 3.72 -11.44
C ALA A 161 -10.75 2.56 -12.30
N LEU A 162 -11.52 2.11 -13.29
CA LEU A 162 -11.12 1.06 -14.23
C LEU A 162 -9.95 1.50 -15.11
N ALA A 163 -9.96 2.73 -15.62
CA ALA A 163 -8.86 3.27 -16.43
C ALA A 163 -7.55 3.34 -15.63
N LEU A 164 -7.60 3.80 -14.37
CA LEU A 164 -6.43 3.82 -13.49
C LEU A 164 -5.94 2.41 -13.13
N ALA A 165 -6.86 1.47 -12.89
CA ALA A 165 -6.51 0.08 -12.62
C ALA A 165 -5.85 -0.57 -13.85
N ALA A 166 -6.34 -0.27 -15.06
CA ALA A 166 -5.74 -0.74 -16.32
C ALA A 166 -4.34 -0.14 -16.52
N LEU A 167 -4.16 1.16 -16.29
CA LEU A 167 -2.85 1.82 -16.36
C LEU A 167 -1.85 1.22 -15.37
N GLU A 168 -2.29 0.91 -14.15
CA GLU A 168 -1.47 0.24 -13.16
C GLU A 168 -1.06 -1.17 -13.60
N ARG A 169 -2.00 -1.97 -14.13
CA ARG A 169 -1.71 -3.31 -14.66
C ARG A 169 -0.70 -3.26 -15.82
N LEU A 170 -0.86 -2.30 -16.73
CA LEU A 170 0.08 -2.09 -17.84
C LEU A 170 1.48 -1.75 -17.33
N PHE A 171 1.57 -0.87 -16.32
CA PHE A 171 2.83 -0.51 -15.69
C PHE A 171 3.50 -1.70 -14.99
N MET A 172 2.72 -2.54 -14.29
CA MET A 172 3.23 -3.76 -13.65
C MET A 172 3.70 -4.81 -14.67
N MET A 173 2.98 -4.97 -15.78
CA MET A 173 3.34 -5.90 -16.86
C MET A 173 4.65 -5.50 -17.54
N TYR A 174 4.83 -4.19 -17.83
CA TYR A 174 6.05 -3.68 -18.45
C TYR A 174 7.28 -3.84 -17.55
N GLY A 175 7.12 -3.74 -16.23
CA GLY A 175 8.22 -3.87 -15.28
C GLY A 175 8.65 -5.31 -14.93
N ARG A 176 7.93 -6.35 -15.37
CA ARG A 176 8.10 -7.76 -14.90
C ARG A 176 8.17 -7.86 -13.37
N ILE A 177 7.24 -7.18 -12.70
CA ILE A 177 7.22 -6.98 -11.25
C ILE A 177 6.41 -8.10 -10.59
N LEU A 178 6.96 -9.32 -10.51
CA LEU A 178 6.47 -10.31 -9.55
C LEU A 178 7.29 -10.15 -8.27
N GLN A 179 6.64 -9.81 -7.16
CA GLN A 179 7.31 -9.62 -5.88
C GLN A 179 7.00 -10.82 -4.98
N THR A 180 7.88 -11.80 -5.00
CA THR A 180 7.97 -12.75 -3.90
C THR A 180 8.42 -11.98 -2.65
N CYS A 181 7.81 -12.27 -1.50
CA CYS A 181 8.21 -11.63 -0.24
C CYS A 181 9.71 -11.92 0.03
N PRO A 182 10.55 -10.89 0.25
CA PRO A 182 11.97 -11.10 0.53
C PRO A 182 12.22 -11.53 1.99
N HIS A 183 11.25 -11.36 2.90
CA HIS A 183 11.45 -11.69 4.31
C HIS A 183 11.74 -13.18 4.51
N PRO A 184 12.62 -13.51 5.48
CA PRO A 184 12.90 -14.89 5.80
C PRO A 184 11.59 -15.55 6.25
N PHE A 185 11.42 -16.83 5.94
CA PHE A 185 10.24 -17.65 6.25
C PHE A 185 8.96 -17.36 5.45
N CYS A 186 8.87 -16.25 4.70
CA CYS A 186 7.65 -15.93 3.96
C CYS A 186 7.65 -16.51 2.54
N TYR A 187 8.53 -15.99 1.66
CA TYR A 187 8.61 -16.32 0.22
C TYR A 187 7.27 -16.44 -0.54
N GLU A 188 6.20 -15.85 -0.02
CA GLU A 188 4.88 -15.92 -0.62
C GLU A 188 4.78 -14.84 -1.72
N ARG A 189 4.03 -15.12 -2.79
CA ARG A 189 3.83 -14.14 -3.86
C ARG A 189 2.94 -13.01 -3.37
N ILE A 190 3.50 -11.79 -3.28
CA ILE A 190 2.76 -10.60 -2.88
C ILE A 190 2.07 -10.00 -4.10
N GLY A 191 0.76 -10.19 -4.19
CA GLY A 191 -0.08 -9.54 -5.21
C GLY A 191 -0.25 -8.02 -4.97
N LEU A 192 -0.43 -7.62 -3.71
CA LEU A 192 -0.55 -6.22 -3.30
C LEU A 192 -0.03 -6.04 -1.86
N PRO A 193 0.98 -5.19 -1.62
CA PRO A 193 1.43 -4.87 -0.27
C PRO A 193 0.38 -4.10 0.54
N GLU A 194 0.48 -4.20 1.86
CA GLU A 194 -0.23 -3.29 2.76
C GLU A 194 0.55 -1.97 2.88
N TYR A 195 -0.14 -0.83 2.78
CA TYR A 195 0.52 0.47 2.86
C TYR A 195 0.17 1.19 4.15
N GLU A 196 1.16 1.72 4.83
CA GLU A 196 0.98 2.46 6.07
C GLU A 196 0.67 3.94 5.80
N CYS A 197 -0.28 4.49 6.56
CA CYS A 197 -0.60 5.91 6.55
C CYS A 197 0.46 6.71 7.34
N PRO A 198 1.18 7.65 6.73
CA PRO A 198 2.20 8.45 7.43
C PRO A 198 1.64 9.40 8.50
N GLY A 199 0.32 9.65 8.51
CA GLY A 199 -0.32 10.52 9.49
C GLY A 199 -0.79 9.83 10.77
N CYS A 200 -1.09 8.52 10.72
CA CYS A 200 -1.67 7.81 11.88
C CYS A 200 -1.24 6.34 12.03
N GLY A 201 -0.33 5.85 11.20
CA GLY A 201 0.18 4.47 11.24
C GLY A 201 -0.81 3.39 10.81
N ALA A 202 -2.04 3.75 10.40
CA ALA A 202 -3.03 2.76 9.98
C ALA A 202 -2.57 2.04 8.68
N ARG A 203 -2.66 0.71 8.66
CA ARG A 203 -2.33 -0.11 7.49
C ARG A 203 -3.53 -0.26 6.55
N HIS A 204 -3.27 -0.04 5.26
CA HIS A 204 -4.26 -0.12 4.19
C HIS A 204 -3.95 -1.34 3.31
N PRO A 205 -4.64 -2.49 3.52
CA PRO A 205 -4.36 -3.74 2.78
C PRO A 205 -4.81 -3.69 1.31
N ARG A 206 -5.76 -2.79 0.98
CA ARG A 206 -6.30 -2.63 -0.37
C ARG A 206 -6.23 -1.18 -0.81
N LEU A 207 -5.02 -0.67 -1.00
CA LEU A 207 -4.76 0.67 -1.52
C LEU A 207 -4.69 0.64 -3.06
N THR A 208 -5.83 0.40 -3.70
CA THR A 208 -6.01 0.36 -5.16
C THR A 208 -7.17 1.25 -5.59
N PRO A 209 -7.24 1.69 -6.86
CA PRO A 209 -8.39 2.39 -7.38
C PRO A 209 -9.66 1.58 -7.15
N GLY A 210 -10.63 2.14 -6.43
CA GLY A 210 -11.83 1.42 -6.06
C GLY A 210 -12.60 2.17 -4.99
N SER A 211 -13.35 1.44 -4.15
CA SER A 211 -14.36 2.04 -3.25
C SER A 211 -13.86 3.12 -2.29
N GLY A 212 -12.57 3.20 -1.97
CA GLY A 212 -11.97 4.25 -1.14
C GLY A 212 -11.60 5.53 -1.91
N GLY A 213 -11.67 5.51 -3.24
CA GLY A 213 -11.32 6.59 -4.15
C GLY A 213 -10.61 6.08 -5.42
N ALA A 214 -10.76 6.80 -6.53
CA ALA A 214 -10.09 6.42 -7.79
C ALA A 214 -8.59 6.78 -7.76
N PHE A 215 -8.26 8.05 -7.48
CA PHE A 215 -6.89 8.57 -7.46
C PHE A 215 -6.24 8.56 -6.06
N ARG A 216 -7.04 8.82 -5.03
CA ARG A 216 -6.57 8.92 -3.64
C ARG A 216 -7.60 8.36 -2.68
N HIS A 217 -7.16 7.54 -1.73
CA HIS A 217 -7.93 7.15 -0.57
C HIS A 217 -7.82 8.21 0.52
N VAL A 218 -8.90 8.44 1.25
CA VAL A 218 -8.88 9.31 2.44
C VAL A 218 -8.88 8.41 3.67
N CYS A 219 -7.76 8.40 4.40
CA CYS A 219 -7.62 7.64 5.64
C CYS A 219 -8.58 8.18 6.73
N ARG A 220 -8.86 7.40 7.77
CA ARG A 220 -9.63 7.83 8.95
C ARG A 220 -9.09 9.14 9.55
N CYS A 221 -7.78 9.32 9.59
CA CYS A 221 -7.12 10.54 10.07
C CYS A 221 -7.23 11.74 9.11
N GLY A 222 -7.82 11.56 7.93
CA GLY A 222 -7.99 12.62 6.92
C GLY A 222 -6.84 12.75 5.91
N ALA A 223 -5.73 12.02 6.08
CA ALA A 223 -4.62 11.99 5.13
C ALA A 223 -5.03 11.38 3.77
N ARG A 224 -4.53 11.95 2.66
CA ARG A 224 -4.81 11.47 1.30
C ARG A 224 -3.68 10.57 0.80
N LEU A 225 -3.99 9.29 0.61
CA LEU A 225 -3.05 8.26 0.17
C LEU A 225 -3.24 7.97 -1.33
N PRO A 226 -2.19 8.01 -2.16
CA PRO A 226 -2.27 7.66 -3.58
C PRO A 226 -2.63 6.19 -3.79
N THR A 227 -3.51 5.92 -4.76
CA THR A 227 -4.00 4.55 -5.05
C THR A 227 -3.14 3.77 -6.01
N THR A 228 -2.31 4.43 -6.83
CA THR A 228 -1.49 3.79 -7.87
C THR A 228 -0.02 4.17 -7.76
N VAL A 229 0.87 3.32 -8.31
CA VAL A 229 2.32 3.58 -8.40
C VAL A 229 2.66 4.91 -9.09
N PRO A 230 2.12 5.26 -10.29
CA PRO A 230 2.44 6.54 -10.94
C PRO A 230 2.00 7.76 -10.12
N LEU A 231 0.95 7.64 -9.30
CA LEU A 231 0.50 8.72 -8.40
C LEU A 231 1.37 8.85 -7.13
N GLY A 232 2.34 7.96 -6.93
CA GLY A 232 3.29 8.02 -5.83
C GLY A 232 3.07 7.02 -4.71
N ARG A 233 2.26 5.95 -4.91
CA ARG A 233 2.04 4.89 -3.90
C ARG A 233 3.33 4.26 -3.36
N PHE A 234 4.37 4.20 -4.19
CA PHE A 234 5.71 3.72 -3.80
C PHE A 234 6.41 4.58 -2.72
N ARG A 235 5.91 5.79 -2.41
CA ARG A 235 6.47 6.65 -1.36
C ARG A 235 5.88 6.36 0.02
N LEU A 236 4.91 5.45 0.09
CA LEU A 236 4.34 4.97 1.34
C LEU A 236 5.13 3.74 1.81
N ALA A 237 5.27 3.59 3.12
CA ALA A 237 5.86 2.38 3.68
C ALA A 237 4.95 1.18 3.36
N ALA A 238 5.54 0.17 2.74
CA ALA A 238 4.84 -1.04 2.31
C ALA A 238 5.21 -2.21 3.23
N TYR A 239 4.27 -3.10 3.47
CA TYR A 239 4.41 -4.27 4.33
C TYR A 239 3.87 -5.51 3.62
N CYS A 240 4.46 -6.67 3.91
CA CYS A 240 3.96 -7.94 3.42
C CYS A 240 2.64 -8.29 4.10
N PRO A 241 1.57 -8.68 3.38
CA PRO A 241 0.31 -9.09 3.98
C PRO A 241 0.39 -10.46 4.69
N HIS A 242 1.42 -11.26 4.42
CA HIS A 242 1.58 -12.60 5.00
C HIS A 242 2.42 -12.58 6.28
N CYS A 243 3.66 -12.06 6.24
CA CYS A 243 4.53 -12.01 7.41
C CYS A 243 4.50 -10.68 8.17
N GLY A 244 3.82 -9.66 7.65
CA GLY A 244 3.78 -8.33 8.29
C GLY A 244 5.10 -7.56 8.25
N GLY A 245 6.16 -8.11 7.65
CA GLY A 245 7.47 -7.50 7.54
C GLY A 245 7.49 -6.31 6.57
N ARG A 246 8.28 -5.28 6.90
CA ARG A 246 8.42 -4.07 6.09
C ARG A 246 9.14 -4.38 4.79
N LEU A 247 8.57 -3.98 3.66
CA LEU A 247 9.16 -4.19 2.34
C LEU A 247 10.08 -3.02 1.98
N PRO A 248 11.18 -3.28 1.25
CA PRO A 248 12.05 -2.24 0.71
C PRO A 248 11.26 -1.23 -0.14
N GLU A 249 11.63 0.06 -0.09
CA GLU A 249 10.92 1.14 -0.79
C GLU A 249 10.83 0.97 -2.31
N ARG A 250 11.75 0.19 -2.89
CA ARG A 250 11.85 -0.08 -4.32
C ARG A 250 11.39 -1.49 -4.70
N ILE A 251 10.71 -2.19 -3.80
CA ILE A 251 10.11 -3.47 -4.11
C ILE A 251 9.18 -3.28 -5.32
N GLY A 252 9.42 -4.07 -6.36
CA GLY A 252 8.73 -3.94 -7.63
C GLY A 252 9.27 -2.91 -8.59
N ARG A 253 10.53 -2.49 -8.48
CA ARG A 253 11.26 -1.80 -9.56
C ARG A 253 12.68 -2.30 -9.75
N VAL A 254 13.20 -2.99 -8.75
CA VAL A 254 14.58 -3.45 -8.67
C VAL A 254 14.56 -4.95 -8.43
N ARG A 255 15.47 -5.69 -9.10
CA ARG A 255 15.62 -7.13 -8.87
C ARG A 255 16.20 -7.35 -7.48
N VAL A 256 15.53 -8.19 -6.68
CA VAL A 256 16.07 -8.73 -5.44
C VAL A 256 16.90 -9.96 -5.80
N GLU A 257 18.16 -10.00 -5.39
CA GLU A 257 19.06 -11.15 -5.61
C GLU A 257 19.34 -11.83 -4.26
N PRO A 258 18.73 -13.00 -4.00
CA PRO A 258 19.13 -13.88 -2.92
C PRO A 258 20.57 -14.40 -3.17
N LEU A 259 21.48 -14.16 -2.22
CA LEU A 259 22.82 -14.73 -2.22
C LEU A 259 23.04 -15.52 -0.92
N PRO A 260 22.88 -16.85 -0.97
CA PRO A 260 23.14 -17.72 0.16
C PRO A 260 24.62 -18.03 0.36
N PHE A 261 25.07 -17.93 1.61
CA PHE A 261 26.40 -18.32 2.07
C PHE A 261 26.30 -19.72 2.66
N VAL A 262 26.92 -20.69 2.01
CA VAL A 262 26.91 -22.11 2.40
C VAL A 262 28.30 -22.50 2.85
N GLY A 263 28.41 -23.23 3.95
CA GLY A 263 29.69 -23.66 4.51
C GLY A 263 29.50 -24.13 5.95
N GLY A 264 30.43 -24.93 6.47
CA GLY A 264 30.35 -25.46 7.83
C GLY A 264 30.29 -24.36 8.91
N PRO A 265 29.89 -24.70 10.15
CA PRO A 265 30.04 -23.81 11.30
C PRO A 265 31.49 -23.32 11.42
N ALA A 266 31.72 -22.06 11.80
CA ALA A 266 33.08 -21.48 11.89
C ALA A 266 33.92 -21.47 10.59
N ALA A 267 33.32 -21.77 9.42
CA ALA A 267 34.00 -21.68 8.13
C ALA A 267 34.28 -20.23 7.65
N GLY A 268 33.89 -19.21 8.43
CA GLY A 268 34.15 -17.81 8.07
C GLY A 268 33.07 -17.11 7.22
N LYS A 269 31.87 -17.70 7.08
CA LYS A 269 30.74 -17.11 6.33
C LYS A 269 30.40 -15.68 6.76
N THR A 270 30.16 -15.47 8.06
CA THR A 270 29.81 -14.17 8.63
C THR A 270 30.93 -13.14 8.42
N THR A 271 32.19 -13.55 8.65
CA THR A 271 33.37 -12.72 8.41
C THR A 271 33.44 -12.29 6.95
N PHE A 272 33.30 -13.24 6.02
CA PHE A 272 33.33 -12.96 4.60
C PHE A 272 32.16 -12.06 4.16
N MET A 273 30.96 -12.25 4.70
CA MET A 273 29.82 -11.37 4.45
C MET A 273 30.11 -9.93 4.90
N VAL A 274 30.66 -9.73 6.09
CA VAL A 274 31.00 -8.39 6.62
C VAL A 274 32.08 -7.72 5.78
N LEU A 275 33.15 -8.45 5.43
CA LEU A 275 34.20 -7.98 4.52
C LEU A 275 33.63 -7.65 3.13
N GLY A 276 32.70 -8.48 2.65
CA GLY A 276 31.99 -8.30 1.40
C GLY A 276 31.16 -7.03 1.33
N ILE A 277 30.38 -6.75 2.37
CA ILE A 277 29.61 -5.49 2.47
C ILE A 277 30.56 -4.29 2.50
N ARG A 278 31.69 -4.39 3.23
CA ARG A 278 32.71 -3.32 3.29
C ARG A 278 33.31 -3.05 1.91
N ALA A 279 33.71 -4.12 1.21
CA ALA A 279 34.26 -4.10 -0.14
C ALA A 279 33.29 -3.47 -1.15
N LEU A 280 32.03 -3.94 -1.17
CA LEU A 280 30.99 -3.39 -2.03
C LEU A 280 30.68 -1.92 -1.70
N HIS A 281 30.73 -1.52 -0.43
CA HIS A 281 30.49 -0.14 -0.03
C HIS A 281 31.59 0.79 -0.56
N ALA A 282 32.86 0.40 -0.36
CA ALA A 282 34.01 1.13 -0.89
C ALA A 282 33.94 1.24 -2.42
N ARG A 283 33.61 0.13 -3.11
CA ARG A 283 33.45 0.11 -4.57
C ARG A 283 32.32 1.01 -5.04
N ALA A 284 31.17 0.98 -4.37
CA ALA A 284 30.04 1.84 -4.70
C ALA A 284 30.42 3.31 -4.57
N ARG A 285 31.12 3.70 -3.49
CA ARG A 285 31.59 5.09 -3.29
C ARG A 285 32.59 5.53 -4.36
N ALA A 286 33.54 4.66 -4.71
CA ALA A 286 34.56 4.92 -5.73
C ALA A 286 33.96 5.23 -7.11
N VAL A 287 32.78 4.69 -7.42
CA VAL A 287 32.08 4.94 -8.69
C VAL A 287 30.91 5.92 -8.56
N HIS A 288 30.87 6.74 -7.50
CA HIS A 288 29.76 7.67 -7.19
C HIS A 288 28.38 7.01 -7.07
N GLY A 289 28.37 5.72 -6.70
CA GLY A 289 27.18 4.97 -6.32
C GLY A 289 26.86 5.08 -4.83
N ARG A 290 25.91 4.26 -4.39
CA ARG A 290 25.44 4.19 -3.01
C ARG A 290 25.18 2.74 -2.62
N LEU A 291 25.66 2.36 -1.44
CA LEU A 291 25.27 1.14 -0.77
C LEU A 291 24.68 1.52 0.58
N ALA A 292 23.50 1.00 0.89
CA ALA A 292 22.83 1.30 2.15
C ALA A 292 22.00 0.12 2.67
N PHE A 293 21.89 -0.01 3.99
CA PHE A 293 21.04 -1.03 4.60
C PHE A 293 19.57 -0.67 4.44
N VAL A 294 18.74 -1.67 4.12
CA VAL A 294 17.29 -1.48 4.05
C VAL A 294 16.69 -1.29 5.44
N GLU A 295 17.24 -1.98 6.44
CA GLU A 295 16.75 -1.96 7.82
C GLU A 295 17.79 -1.41 8.79
N GLN A 296 17.33 -0.61 9.75
CA GLN A 296 18.19 0.00 10.76
C GLN A 296 18.87 -1.05 11.66
N ARG A 297 18.18 -2.15 12.00
CA ARG A 297 18.76 -3.24 12.79
C ARG A 297 19.97 -3.89 12.10
N HIS A 298 19.93 -4.03 10.78
CA HIS A 298 21.05 -4.60 10.00
C HIS A 298 22.24 -3.64 9.98
N ALA A 299 21.99 -2.34 9.84
CA ALA A 299 23.03 -1.32 9.92
C ALA A 299 23.72 -1.31 11.30
N GLN A 300 22.94 -1.43 12.38
CA GLN A 300 23.47 -1.46 13.75
C GLN A 300 24.30 -2.73 14.02
N ALA A 301 23.81 -3.90 13.60
CA ALA A 301 24.52 -5.16 13.72
C ALA A 301 25.85 -5.14 12.96
N TYR A 302 25.84 -4.66 11.70
CA TYR A 302 27.04 -4.50 10.90
C TYR A 302 28.04 -3.52 11.53
N ALA A 303 27.57 -2.37 12.02
CA ALA A 303 28.43 -1.40 12.70
C ALA A 303 29.06 -1.97 13.98
N GLY A 304 28.34 -2.83 14.70
CA GLY A 304 28.86 -3.60 15.83
C GLY A 304 30.00 -4.53 15.40
N ALA A 305 29.76 -5.33 14.36
CA ALA A 305 30.75 -6.26 13.81
C ALA A 305 32.04 -5.54 13.37
N ILE A 306 31.94 -4.41 12.66
CA ILE A 306 33.11 -3.63 12.24
C ILE A 306 33.88 -3.09 13.43
N ARG A 307 33.20 -2.58 14.48
CA ARG A 307 33.88 -2.09 15.70
C ARG A 307 34.65 -3.19 16.43
N GLU A 308 34.13 -4.40 16.45
CA GLU A 308 34.80 -5.56 17.05
C GLU A 308 36.05 -5.94 16.25
N PHE A 309 35.94 -6.03 14.92
CA PHE A 309 37.10 -6.24 14.04
C PHE A 309 38.18 -5.17 14.21
N SER A 310 37.80 -3.89 14.28
CA SER A 310 38.77 -2.79 14.46
C SER A 310 39.51 -2.85 15.81
N ARG A 311 38.99 -3.58 16.80
CA ARG A 311 39.64 -3.79 18.10
C ARG A 311 40.51 -5.05 18.13
N GLY A 312 40.65 -5.75 17.00
CA GLY A 312 41.32 -7.06 16.93
C GLY A 312 40.51 -8.18 17.58
N GLY A 313 39.22 -7.93 17.88
CA GLY A 313 38.31 -8.93 18.42
C GLY A 313 37.87 -9.92 17.35
N ARG A 314 37.45 -11.11 17.79
CA ARG A 314 36.77 -12.09 16.93
C ARG A 314 35.28 -11.79 16.95
N LEU A 315 34.62 -11.89 15.80
CA LEU A 315 33.15 -11.87 15.80
C LEU A 315 32.63 -12.98 16.70
N ALA A 316 31.71 -12.63 17.60
CA ALA A 316 30.98 -13.62 18.37
C ALA A 316 30.34 -14.66 17.44
N LYS A 317 30.24 -15.91 17.90
CA LYS A 317 29.54 -16.98 17.16
C LYS A 317 28.15 -16.46 16.79
N THR A 318 27.74 -16.69 15.54
CA THR A 318 26.42 -16.26 15.04
C THR A 318 25.33 -16.93 15.87
N GLY A 319 24.82 -16.22 16.87
CA GLY A 319 23.75 -16.69 17.75
C GLY A 319 22.36 -16.51 17.10
N PRO A 320 21.30 -17.09 17.70
CA PRO A 320 19.93 -17.00 17.19
C PRO A 320 19.36 -15.56 17.15
N GLU A 321 20.03 -14.61 17.81
CA GLU A 321 19.64 -13.19 17.84
C GLU A 321 20.14 -12.39 16.61
N LEU A 322 21.09 -12.91 15.85
CA LEU A 322 21.58 -12.26 14.63
C LEU A 322 20.59 -12.50 13.48
N PRO A 323 20.32 -11.49 12.64
CA PRO A 323 19.35 -11.64 11.57
C PRO A 323 19.83 -12.72 10.60
N LEU A 324 18.98 -13.72 10.34
CA LEU A 324 19.21 -14.82 9.38
C LEU A 324 19.67 -14.32 8.00
N ALA A 325 19.35 -13.06 7.68
CA ALA A 325 19.84 -12.41 6.49
C ALA A 325 19.95 -10.89 6.58
N THR A 326 20.88 -10.35 5.80
CA THR A 326 21.18 -8.93 5.71
C THR A 326 20.77 -8.36 4.36
N MET A 327 19.87 -7.37 4.38
CA MET A 327 19.39 -6.68 3.18
C MET A 327 20.16 -5.39 2.89
N VAL A 328 20.71 -5.29 1.68
CA VAL A 328 21.51 -4.16 1.22
C VAL A 328 21.00 -3.64 -0.14
N ASP A 329 20.67 -2.35 -0.22
CA ASP A 329 20.33 -1.64 -1.46
C ASP A 329 21.61 -1.14 -2.13
N VAL A 330 21.91 -1.64 -3.33
CA VAL A 330 23.11 -1.29 -4.10
C VAL A 330 22.72 -0.53 -5.37
N GLU A 331 23.22 0.69 -5.47
CA GLU A 331 23.00 1.61 -6.58
C GLU A 331 24.34 2.02 -7.20
N LEU A 332 24.58 1.61 -8.45
CA LEU A 332 25.79 1.97 -9.20
C LEU A 332 25.39 2.86 -10.40
N PRO A 333 26.09 3.99 -10.68
CA PRO A 333 25.74 4.88 -11.79
C PRO A 333 25.89 4.20 -13.15
N GLY A 334 24.92 4.44 -14.05
CA GLY A 334 24.89 3.83 -15.39
C GLY A 334 24.70 2.30 -15.42
N ARG A 335 24.44 1.67 -14.27
CA ARG A 335 24.43 0.21 -14.10
C ARG A 335 23.11 -0.29 -13.51
N ALA A 336 22.99 -1.62 -13.42
CA ALA A 336 21.86 -2.27 -12.77
C ALA A 336 21.80 -1.88 -11.28
N ARG A 337 20.61 -1.47 -10.83
CA ARG A 337 20.29 -1.35 -9.41
C ARG A 337 19.86 -2.72 -8.91
N ARG A 338 20.29 -3.14 -7.73
CA ARG A 338 19.93 -4.43 -7.12
C ARG A 338 19.72 -4.27 -5.62
N ILE A 339 18.81 -5.07 -5.08
CA ILE A 339 18.74 -5.29 -3.63
C ILE A 339 19.37 -6.67 -3.40
N LEU A 340 20.47 -6.70 -2.67
CA LEU A 340 21.13 -7.95 -2.30
C LEU A 340 20.53 -8.44 -0.98
N TYR A 341 20.24 -9.73 -0.95
CA TYR A 341 19.73 -10.41 0.23
C TYR A 341 20.76 -11.48 0.62
N LEU A 342 21.66 -11.12 1.54
CA LEU A 342 22.78 -11.96 1.95
C LEU A 342 22.33 -12.88 3.08
N PHE A 343 22.25 -14.19 2.82
CA PHE A 343 21.87 -15.17 3.84
C PHE A 343 23.11 -15.79 4.47
N ASP A 344 23.22 -15.68 5.79
CA ASP A 344 24.27 -16.33 6.57
C ASP A 344 23.60 -17.12 7.70
N PRO A 345 23.13 -18.36 7.42
CA PRO A 345 22.54 -19.19 8.46
C PRO A 345 23.61 -19.48 9.53
N ALA A 346 23.25 -19.31 10.81
CA ALA A 346 24.07 -19.80 11.89
C ALA A 346 24.24 -21.32 11.72
N GLY A 347 25.49 -21.79 11.74
CA GLY A 347 25.83 -23.19 11.45
C GLY A 347 25.19 -24.22 12.38
N GLU A 348 24.55 -23.81 13.47
CA GLU A 348 23.83 -24.68 14.42
C GLU A 348 22.38 -24.98 14.02
N HIS A 349 21.78 -24.26 13.05
CA HIS A 349 20.38 -24.48 12.65
C HIS A 349 20.14 -25.78 11.86
N TYR A 350 21.17 -26.61 11.67
CA TYR A 350 21.12 -27.84 10.89
C TYR A 350 20.82 -29.11 11.72
N THR A 351 20.44 -28.98 12.99
CA THR A 351 19.97 -30.11 13.81
C THR A 351 18.53 -29.88 14.29
N GLY A 352 17.56 -30.53 13.66
CA GLY A 352 16.16 -30.57 14.09
C GLY A 352 15.18 -29.75 13.24
N ALA A 353 13.93 -29.64 13.71
CA ALA A 353 12.72 -29.18 13.00
C ALA A 353 12.80 -27.81 12.28
N THR A 354 13.88 -27.06 12.45
CA THR A 354 14.26 -25.88 11.63
C THR A 354 14.70 -26.22 10.21
N GLU A 355 14.96 -27.49 9.88
CA GLU A 355 15.33 -27.99 8.53
C GLU A 355 14.42 -27.45 7.42
N VAL A 356 13.10 -27.50 7.60
CA VAL A 356 12.13 -27.11 6.56
C VAL A 356 12.01 -25.59 6.40
N GLU A 357 12.36 -24.83 7.44
CA GLU A 357 12.15 -23.38 7.54
C GLU A 357 13.37 -22.59 7.05
N SER A 358 14.58 -23.16 7.17
CA SER A 358 15.84 -22.54 6.77
C SER A 358 16.22 -22.75 5.30
N LEU A 359 15.41 -23.38 4.45
CA LEU A 359 15.85 -23.79 3.10
C LEU A 359 15.06 -23.17 1.93
N ARG A 360 13.90 -22.54 2.18
CA ARG A 360 13.13 -21.85 1.11
C ARG A 360 13.89 -20.71 0.42
N TYR A 361 14.93 -20.16 1.03
CA TYR A 361 15.79 -19.18 0.37
C TYR A 361 16.62 -19.81 -0.76
N LEU A 362 17.02 -21.08 -0.59
CA LEU A 362 17.70 -21.86 -1.61
C LEU A 362 16.75 -22.28 -2.72
N GLU A 363 15.43 -22.03 -2.66
CA GLU A 363 14.51 -22.28 -3.78
C GLU A 363 14.46 -21.11 -4.77
N HIS A 364 14.87 -19.92 -4.32
CA HIS A 364 14.71 -18.66 -5.07
C HIS A 364 16.04 -18.01 -5.46
N SER A 365 17.18 -18.57 -5.03
CA SER A 365 18.51 -18.13 -5.44
C SER A 365 18.87 -18.69 -6.83
N GLU A 366 19.44 -17.83 -7.67
CA GLU A 366 20.09 -18.24 -8.93
C GLU A 366 21.62 -18.25 -8.82
N ALA A 367 22.15 -17.84 -7.67
CA ALA A 367 23.56 -17.82 -7.38
C ALA A 367 23.82 -18.37 -5.97
N LEU A 368 25.02 -18.88 -5.75
CA LEU A 368 25.44 -19.51 -4.49
C LEU A 368 26.86 -19.07 -4.14
N LEU A 369 27.13 -18.83 -2.86
CA LEU A 369 28.48 -18.61 -2.36
C LEU A 369 28.85 -19.74 -1.40
N PHE A 370 29.79 -20.57 -1.82
CA PHE A 370 30.27 -21.73 -1.07
C PHE A 370 31.59 -21.39 -0.37
N VAL A 371 31.54 -21.31 0.95
CA VAL A 371 32.65 -20.92 1.83
C VAL A 371 33.31 -22.19 2.36
N VAL A 372 34.56 -22.39 1.96
CA VAL A 372 35.38 -23.55 2.31
C VAL A 372 36.36 -23.16 3.41
N ASP A 373 36.33 -23.91 4.50
CA ASP A 373 37.37 -23.88 5.51
C ASP A 373 38.40 -24.98 5.22
N PRO A 374 39.61 -24.63 4.78
CA PRO A 374 40.62 -25.62 4.44
C PRO A 374 41.05 -26.45 5.64
N PHE A 375 40.99 -25.89 6.86
CA PHE A 375 41.36 -26.59 8.10
C PHE A 375 40.29 -27.57 8.61
N ALA A 376 39.13 -27.60 7.97
CA ALA A 376 38.10 -28.60 8.23
C ALA A 376 38.39 -29.94 7.53
N LEU A 377 39.22 -29.92 6.49
CA LEU A 377 39.57 -31.12 5.72
C LEU A 377 40.47 -32.05 6.54
N PRO A 378 40.08 -33.32 6.76
CA PRO A 378 40.91 -34.28 7.48
C PRO A 378 42.30 -34.46 6.86
N GLN A 379 42.39 -34.46 5.52
CA GLN A 379 43.63 -34.65 4.76
C GLN A 379 44.60 -33.47 4.97
N LEU A 380 44.07 -32.24 4.98
CA LEU A 380 44.88 -31.05 5.25
C LEU A 380 45.34 -31.03 6.70
N ARG A 381 44.43 -31.29 7.66
CA ARG A 381 44.81 -31.36 9.08
C ARG A 381 45.86 -32.41 9.34
N GLY A 382 45.74 -33.60 8.74
CA GLY A 382 46.69 -34.70 8.88
C GLY A 382 48.09 -34.36 8.38
N SER A 383 48.19 -33.46 7.41
CA SER A 383 49.44 -33.03 6.79
C SER A 383 50.13 -31.87 7.54
N LEU A 384 49.45 -31.21 8.49
CA LEU A 384 50.04 -30.15 9.31
C LEU A 384 51.02 -30.73 10.35
N THR A 385 52.14 -30.04 10.55
CA THR A 385 53.05 -30.29 11.67
C THR A 385 52.39 -29.92 13.01
N GLY A 386 52.96 -30.40 14.12
CA GLY A 386 52.44 -30.12 15.47
C GLY A 386 52.37 -28.62 15.78
N ASP A 387 53.44 -27.89 15.46
CA ASP A 387 53.55 -26.44 15.69
C ASP A 387 52.55 -25.64 14.83
N GLU A 388 52.36 -26.05 13.56
CA GLU A 388 51.38 -25.43 12.67
C GLU A 388 49.94 -25.65 13.17
N ARG A 389 49.64 -26.85 13.65
CA ARG A 389 48.33 -27.18 14.19
C ARG A 389 48.03 -26.35 15.44
N GLU A 390 48.97 -26.24 16.38
CA GLU A 390 48.83 -25.39 17.56
C GLU A 390 48.69 -23.90 17.21
N PHE A 391 49.42 -23.44 16.19
CA PHE A 391 49.28 -22.07 15.69
C PHE A 391 47.88 -21.80 15.13
N VAL A 392 47.36 -22.68 14.27
CA VAL A 392 46.03 -22.54 13.65
C VAL A 392 44.93 -22.58 14.70
N ASP A 393 44.95 -23.58 15.59
CA ASP A 393 43.92 -23.77 16.62
C ASP A 393 43.89 -22.58 17.61
N ARG A 394 45.04 -21.95 17.89
CA ARG A 394 45.09 -20.71 18.67
C ARG A 394 44.59 -19.50 17.88
N ALA A 395 44.85 -19.42 16.57
CA ALA A 395 44.56 -18.26 15.75
C ALA A 395 43.09 -18.14 15.35
N ALA A 396 42.42 -19.25 15.02
CA ALA A 396 41.02 -19.27 14.64
C ALA A 396 40.35 -20.61 14.96
N ALA A 397 39.05 -20.57 15.27
CA ALA A 397 38.25 -21.79 15.33
C ALA A 397 38.11 -22.39 13.92
N SER A 398 38.27 -23.70 13.79
CA SER A 398 38.01 -24.45 12.55
C SER A 398 36.59 -24.99 12.54
N SER A 399 36.01 -25.14 11.35
CA SER A 399 34.84 -26.01 11.17
C SER A 399 35.23 -27.44 11.55
N GLU A 400 34.30 -28.12 12.24
CA GLU A 400 34.37 -29.56 12.53
C GLU A 400 33.76 -30.40 11.39
N GLU A 401 33.05 -29.76 10.48
CA GLU A 401 32.35 -30.40 9.38
C GLU A 401 33.15 -30.32 8.08
N ASP A 402 33.24 -31.46 7.37
CA ASP A 402 33.86 -31.56 6.04
C ASP A 402 33.06 -30.70 5.03
N PRO A 403 33.72 -29.80 4.27
CA PRO A 403 33.08 -29.02 3.21
C PRO A 403 32.31 -29.87 2.20
N ALA A 404 32.78 -31.07 1.87
CA ALA A 404 32.10 -31.97 0.94
C ALA A 404 30.71 -32.41 1.47
N ASP A 405 30.62 -32.69 2.79
CA ASP A 405 29.37 -33.04 3.44
C ASP A 405 28.40 -31.86 3.46
N THR A 406 28.91 -30.66 3.73
CA THR A 406 28.09 -29.44 3.67
C THR A 406 27.50 -29.24 2.28
N LEU A 407 28.31 -29.40 1.24
CA LEU A 407 27.85 -29.27 -0.15
C LEU A 407 26.82 -30.36 -0.48
N GLN A 408 27.07 -31.60 -0.10
CA GLN A 408 26.16 -32.71 -0.39
C GLN A 408 24.78 -32.50 0.24
N ARG A 409 24.71 -31.97 1.46
CA ARG A 409 23.43 -31.60 2.09
C ARG A 409 22.71 -30.52 1.28
N VAL A 410 23.41 -29.45 0.90
CA VAL A 410 22.79 -28.40 0.06
C VAL A 410 22.34 -28.93 -1.30
N LEU A 411 23.11 -29.83 -1.92
CA LEU A 411 22.72 -30.48 -3.17
C LEU A 411 21.47 -31.34 -3.01
N ASN A 412 21.36 -32.13 -1.93
CA ASN A 412 20.18 -32.94 -1.65
C ASN A 412 18.92 -32.09 -1.55
N GLU A 413 19.04 -30.91 -0.93
CA GLU A 413 17.93 -29.95 -0.82
C GLU A 413 17.59 -29.30 -2.16
N LEU A 414 18.61 -28.90 -2.92
CA LEU A 414 18.43 -28.29 -4.22
C LEU A 414 17.81 -29.25 -5.26
N ARG A 415 18.00 -30.58 -5.12
CA ARG A 415 17.39 -31.60 -6.00
C ARG A 415 15.86 -31.63 -5.95
N SER A 416 15.25 -31.10 -4.90
CA SER A 416 13.78 -30.99 -4.78
C SER A 416 13.18 -30.01 -5.79
N ARG A 417 14.01 -29.14 -6.41
CA ARG A 417 13.57 -28.16 -7.39
C ARG A 417 13.28 -28.78 -8.77
N PRO A 418 12.37 -28.19 -9.57
CA PRO A 418 12.11 -28.62 -10.95
C PRO A 418 13.34 -28.52 -11.87
N ASP A 419 14.27 -27.62 -11.58
CA ASP A 419 15.54 -27.44 -12.29
C ASP A 419 16.69 -28.28 -11.71
N GLN A 420 16.39 -29.22 -10.82
CA GLN A 420 17.35 -30.07 -10.11
C GLN A 420 18.44 -29.29 -9.38
N GLY A 421 18.19 -28.01 -9.03
CA GLY A 421 19.14 -27.23 -8.26
C GLY A 421 20.16 -26.44 -9.06
N HIS A 422 20.03 -26.39 -10.39
CA HIS A 422 20.97 -25.70 -11.26
C HIS A 422 21.18 -24.23 -10.87
N GLN A 423 22.43 -23.85 -10.58
CA GLN A 423 22.80 -22.48 -10.24
C GLN A 423 23.37 -21.76 -11.48
N LYS A 424 23.04 -20.48 -11.67
CA LYS A 424 23.65 -19.71 -12.77
C LYS A 424 25.12 -19.37 -12.47
N ARG A 425 25.44 -19.07 -11.21
CA ARG A 425 26.78 -18.67 -10.76
C ARG A 425 27.07 -19.23 -9.38
N VAL A 426 28.23 -19.86 -9.21
CA VAL A 426 28.72 -20.31 -7.90
C VAL A 426 30.09 -19.69 -7.63
N ALA A 427 30.22 -18.99 -6.50
CA ALA A 427 31.50 -18.52 -6.01
C ALA A 427 32.01 -19.46 -4.92
N VAL A 428 33.19 -20.05 -5.09
CA VAL A 428 33.86 -20.88 -4.09
C VAL A 428 34.91 -20.02 -3.41
N VAL A 429 34.72 -19.76 -2.12
CA VAL A 429 35.61 -18.91 -1.31
C VAL A 429 36.37 -19.78 -0.34
N VAL A 430 37.67 -19.95 -0.57
CA VAL A 430 38.58 -20.61 0.37
C VAL A 430 38.99 -19.58 1.41
N THR A 431 38.60 -19.80 2.66
CA THR A 431 38.83 -18.85 3.75
C THR A 431 40.12 -19.12 4.52
N LYS A 432 40.49 -18.19 5.42
CA LYS A 432 41.64 -18.32 6.33
C LYS A 432 42.95 -18.51 5.57
N THR A 433 43.05 -17.95 4.38
CA THR A 433 44.25 -18.07 3.54
C THR A 433 45.44 -17.33 4.16
N ASP A 434 45.19 -16.35 5.02
CA ASP A 434 46.20 -15.69 5.86
C ASP A 434 46.86 -16.66 6.86
N LEU A 435 46.14 -17.70 7.30
CA LEU A 435 46.70 -18.78 8.12
C LEU A 435 47.37 -19.85 7.25
N LEU A 436 46.75 -20.22 6.12
CA LEU A 436 47.34 -21.19 5.18
C LEU A 436 48.68 -20.72 4.64
N ALA A 437 48.84 -19.45 4.31
CA ALA A 437 50.10 -18.91 3.80
C ALA A 437 51.28 -19.08 4.77
N ARG A 438 50.99 -19.37 6.05
CA ARG A 438 51.99 -19.62 7.11
C ARG A 438 52.27 -21.10 7.33
N THR A 439 51.62 -22.00 6.60
CA THR A 439 51.85 -23.44 6.67
C THR A 439 52.57 -23.94 5.42
N GLU A 440 53.28 -25.06 5.52
CA GLU A 440 54.00 -25.68 4.41
C GLU A 440 53.06 -26.04 3.24
N ILE A 441 51.89 -26.58 3.54
CA ILE A 441 50.87 -26.98 2.56
C ILE A 441 50.30 -25.77 1.82
N GLY A 442 50.18 -24.63 2.50
CA GLY A 442 49.62 -23.41 1.92
C GLY A 442 50.65 -22.56 1.16
N ARG A 443 51.95 -22.86 1.23
CA ARG A 443 52.98 -22.15 0.42
C ARG A 443 52.75 -22.29 -1.08
N GLY A 444 52.31 -23.46 -1.54
CA GLY A 444 51.94 -23.68 -2.94
C GLY A 444 50.76 -22.82 -3.42
N LEU A 445 49.94 -22.34 -2.48
CA LEU A 445 48.88 -21.37 -2.75
C LEU A 445 49.38 -19.92 -2.74
N GLY A 446 50.53 -19.63 -2.11
CA GLY A 446 51.10 -18.28 -2.04
C GLY A 446 51.73 -17.79 -3.35
N ASP A 447 52.19 -18.72 -4.19
CA ASP A 447 52.71 -18.44 -5.53
C ASP A 447 51.58 -18.16 -6.54
N ALA A 448 50.40 -18.74 -6.29
CA ALA A 448 49.15 -18.47 -6.98
C ALA A 448 48.50 -17.23 -6.34
N GLY A 449 48.64 -16.05 -6.94
CA GLY A 449 48.01 -14.83 -6.42
C GLY A 449 46.49 -14.98 -6.23
N PRO A 450 45.79 -14.05 -5.54
CA PRO A 450 44.33 -14.12 -5.28
C PRO A 450 43.46 -14.29 -6.53
N HIS A 451 44.02 -14.01 -7.71
CA HIS A 451 43.40 -14.10 -9.02
C HIS A 451 43.73 -15.37 -9.82
N ASP A 452 44.61 -16.23 -9.33
CA ASP A 452 44.94 -17.49 -9.98
C ASP A 452 43.89 -18.56 -9.67
N GLU A 453 42.75 -18.42 -10.35
CA GLU A 453 41.60 -19.31 -10.23
C GLU A 453 41.95 -20.76 -10.62
N ALA A 454 42.83 -20.94 -11.61
CA ALA A 454 43.25 -22.26 -12.08
C ALA A 454 44.13 -22.96 -11.04
N GLY A 455 45.13 -22.26 -10.49
CA GLY A 455 45.98 -22.79 -9.43
C GLY A 455 45.19 -23.12 -8.16
N LEU A 456 44.25 -22.26 -7.75
CA LEU A 456 43.41 -22.53 -6.58
C LEU A 456 42.49 -23.74 -6.80
N ARG A 457 41.96 -23.90 -8.01
CA ARG A 457 41.14 -25.06 -8.38
C ARG A 457 41.94 -26.37 -8.38
N GLU A 458 43.17 -26.35 -8.88
CA GLU A 458 44.08 -27.49 -8.85
C GLU A 458 44.46 -27.86 -7.41
N TRP A 459 44.85 -26.86 -6.61
CA TRP A 459 45.17 -27.04 -5.19
C TRP A 459 44.01 -27.64 -4.39
N LEU A 460 42.78 -27.18 -4.63
CA LEU A 460 41.57 -27.79 -4.05
C LEU A 460 41.42 -29.27 -4.44
N GLY A 461 41.79 -29.62 -5.67
CA GLY A 461 41.85 -31.00 -6.13
C GLY A 461 42.82 -31.84 -5.32
N ASP A 462 44.04 -31.34 -5.13
CA ASP A 462 45.15 -32.02 -4.47
C ASP A 462 44.90 -32.27 -2.97
N ILE A 463 44.22 -31.34 -2.29
CA ILE A 463 43.90 -31.48 -0.86
C ILE A 463 42.65 -32.34 -0.58
N GLY A 464 42.09 -32.99 -1.61
CA GLY A 464 41.00 -33.97 -1.47
C GLY A 464 39.61 -33.49 -1.87
N LEU A 465 39.45 -32.26 -2.39
CA LEU A 465 38.17 -31.73 -2.85
C LEU A 465 37.93 -31.87 -4.36
N GLY A 466 38.71 -32.71 -5.07
CA GLY A 466 38.57 -32.91 -6.52
C GLY A 466 37.18 -33.40 -6.97
N ASN A 467 36.50 -34.24 -6.16
CA ASN A 467 35.10 -34.62 -6.42
C ASN A 467 34.16 -33.42 -6.30
N THR A 468 34.30 -32.65 -5.22
CA THR A 468 33.52 -31.44 -4.94
C THR A 468 33.65 -30.41 -6.06
N VAL A 469 34.87 -30.14 -6.54
CA VAL A 469 35.14 -29.26 -7.68
C VAL A 469 34.36 -29.69 -8.92
N ARG A 470 34.42 -30.99 -9.28
CA ARG A 470 33.66 -31.52 -10.43
C ARG A 470 32.16 -31.41 -10.25
N THR A 471 31.65 -31.67 -9.03
CA THR A 471 30.22 -31.55 -8.73
C THR A 471 29.74 -30.10 -8.85
N LEU A 472 30.54 -29.13 -8.41
CA LEU A 472 30.22 -27.71 -8.54
C LEU A 472 30.19 -27.26 -10.00
N ASP A 473 31.10 -27.75 -10.84
CA ASP A 473 31.09 -27.49 -12.28
C ASP A 473 29.85 -28.05 -12.98
N GLN A 474 29.31 -29.17 -12.49
CA GLN A 474 28.07 -29.76 -13.01
C GLN A 474 26.83 -29.04 -12.50
N LEU A 475 26.85 -28.55 -11.25
CA LEU A 475 25.74 -27.83 -10.64
C LEU A 475 25.53 -26.45 -11.26
N ALA A 476 26.61 -25.81 -11.70
CA ALA A 476 26.65 -24.40 -12.02
C ALA A 476 26.91 -24.13 -13.49
N GLY A 477 26.21 -23.14 -14.05
CA GLY A 477 26.55 -22.61 -15.38
C GLY A 477 27.92 -21.92 -15.41
N GLN A 478 28.35 -21.34 -14.28
CA GLN A 478 29.68 -20.75 -14.11
C GLN A 478 30.14 -20.90 -12.66
N VAL A 479 31.39 -21.29 -12.46
CA VAL A 479 32.04 -21.35 -11.14
C VAL A 479 33.21 -20.37 -11.13
N ARG A 480 33.45 -19.69 -10.01
CA ARG A 480 34.70 -18.96 -9.74
C ARG A 480 35.27 -19.34 -8.40
N TYR A 481 36.58 -19.55 -8.36
CA TYR A 481 37.33 -19.84 -7.14
C TYR A 481 38.03 -18.57 -6.65
N PHE A 482 38.01 -18.34 -5.34
CA PHE A 482 38.57 -17.15 -4.72
C PHE A 482 39.22 -17.45 -3.38
N ALA A 483 40.45 -16.97 -3.18
CA ALA A 483 41.19 -17.08 -1.94
C ALA A 483 40.92 -15.86 -1.04
N SER A 484 40.45 -16.07 0.19
CA SER A 484 40.12 -14.99 1.13
C SER A 484 40.72 -15.21 2.52
N GLY A 485 41.41 -14.18 2.99
CA GLY A 485 41.89 -14.03 4.35
C GLY A 485 41.51 -12.65 4.91
N LEU A 486 41.90 -12.36 6.14
CA LEU A 486 41.59 -11.06 6.77
C LEU A 486 42.22 -9.85 6.06
N ALA A 487 43.33 -10.07 5.34
CA ALA A 487 44.08 -9.04 4.62
C ALA A 487 43.76 -8.98 3.11
N THR A 488 42.78 -9.73 2.62
CA THR A 488 42.41 -9.72 1.20
C THR A 488 42.02 -8.33 0.72
N GLU A 489 42.45 -7.97 -0.49
CA GLU A 489 42.18 -6.65 -1.04
C GLU A 489 40.66 -6.45 -1.24
N PRO A 490 40.08 -5.34 -0.74
CA PRO A 490 38.65 -5.09 -0.86
C PRO A 490 38.15 -5.01 -2.31
N ALA A 491 39.01 -4.65 -3.26
CA ALA A 491 38.64 -4.58 -4.67
C ALA A 491 38.25 -5.97 -5.21
N ASP A 492 39.04 -6.99 -4.89
CA ASP A 492 38.84 -8.35 -5.40
C ASP A 492 37.57 -9.00 -4.83
N VAL A 493 37.32 -8.76 -3.54
CA VAL A 493 36.09 -9.20 -2.87
C VAL A 493 34.86 -8.52 -3.50
N ALA A 494 34.96 -7.23 -3.81
CA ALA A 494 33.88 -6.49 -4.47
C ALA A 494 33.63 -7.00 -5.90
N ASP A 495 34.67 -7.38 -6.63
CA ASP A 495 34.58 -7.91 -7.99
C ASP A 495 33.98 -9.32 -8.01
N LEU A 496 34.35 -10.20 -7.07
CA LEU A 496 33.71 -11.51 -6.89
C LEU A 496 32.21 -11.35 -6.57
N LEU A 497 31.88 -10.52 -5.58
CA LEU A 497 30.49 -10.26 -5.21
C LEU A 497 29.72 -9.58 -6.34
N GLY A 498 30.39 -8.71 -7.08
CA GLY A 498 29.88 -8.09 -8.30
C GLY A 498 29.48 -9.16 -9.33
N TRP A 499 30.38 -10.09 -9.61
CA TRP A 499 30.16 -11.18 -10.55
C TRP A 499 29.04 -12.12 -10.11
N VAL A 500 29.09 -12.65 -8.89
CA VAL A 500 28.13 -13.68 -8.41
C VAL A 500 26.70 -13.13 -8.34
N THR A 501 26.54 -11.86 -7.98
CA THR A 501 25.22 -11.20 -7.91
C THR A 501 24.76 -10.62 -9.25
N GLY A 502 25.59 -10.70 -10.30
CA GLY A 502 25.30 -10.08 -11.59
C GLY A 502 25.23 -8.55 -11.52
N LEU A 503 25.95 -7.97 -10.56
CA LEU A 503 26.31 -6.55 -10.47
C LEU A 503 27.54 -6.21 -11.34
N ALA A 504 28.19 -7.20 -11.94
CA ALA A 504 29.43 -7.11 -12.73
C ALA A 504 29.29 -6.38 -14.10
N PRO A 505 30.40 -5.83 -14.63
CA PRO A 505 30.42 -4.63 -15.45
C PRO A 505 30.42 -4.90 -16.97
N ALA A 506 29.80 -4.01 -17.75
CA ALA A 506 30.27 -3.76 -19.10
C ALA A 506 31.54 -2.89 -18.99
N GLY A 507 32.71 -3.50 -19.18
CA GLY A 507 34.00 -2.81 -19.28
C GLY A 507 34.78 -2.69 -17.98
N ALA A 508 36.00 -3.23 -17.99
CA ALA A 508 37.00 -3.11 -16.93
C ALA A 508 37.27 -1.64 -16.58
N ALA A 509 36.94 -1.24 -15.36
CA ALA A 509 37.59 -0.09 -14.74
C ALA A 509 38.84 -0.61 -14.03
N ASN A 510 39.89 -0.85 -14.81
CA ASN A 510 41.23 -1.08 -14.28
C ASN A 510 41.60 0.09 -13.36
N GLY A 511 41.95 -0.20 -12.11
CA GLY A 511 42.78 0.69 -11.30
C GLY A 511 42.12 1.83 -10.53
N VAL A 512 40.79 1.89 -10.38
CA VAL A 512 40.18 2.91 -9.49
C VAL A 512 40.29 2.43 -8.03
N ARG A 513 41.42 2.77 -7.41
CA ARG A 513 41.66 2.59 -5.97
C ARG A 513 40.69 3.50 -5.21
N PRO A 514 39.91 3.00 -4.24
CA PRO A 514 39.10 3.86 -3.38
C PRO A 514 40.03 4.83 -2.62
N PRO A 515 39.64 6.10 -2.41
CA PRO A 515 40.44 7.03 -1.63
C PRO A 515 40.64 6.51 -0.20
N ASP A 516 41.85 6.66 0.36
CA ASP A 516 42.24 6.11 1.67
C ASP A 516 41.31 6.56 2.82
N ASP A 517 40.68 7.73 2.70
CA ASP A 517 39.71 8.28 3.67
C ASP A 517 38.31 7.63 3.61
N ALA A 518 38.00 6.86 2.56
CA ALA A 518 36.69 6.20 2.42
C ALA A 518 36.53 4.97 3.33
N ALA A 519 37.60 4.49 3.96
CA ALA A 519 37.62 3.24 4.72
C ALA A 519 36.89 3.32 6.08
N GLN A 520 36.52 4.52 6.55
CA GLN A 520 35.94 4.74 7.89
C GLN A 520 34.45 5.10 7.92
N GLU A 521 33.85 5.51 6.81
CA GLU A 521 32.42 5.82 6.77
C GLU A 521 31.61 4.53 6.65
N LEU A 522 30.84 4.19 7.69
CA LEU A 522 29.97 3.01 7.68
C LEU A 522 28.77 3.24 6.74
N PRO A 523 28.27 2.20 6.04
CA PRO A 523 27.07 2.33 5.24
C PRO A 523 25.88 2.72 6.13
N GLY A 524 25.25 3.84 5.81
CA GLY A 524 24.02 4.26 6.46
C GLY A 524 22.82 3.39 6.07
N THR A 525 21.65 3.73 6.63
CA THR A 525 20.37 3.21 6.12
C THR A 525 19.98 3.93 4.84
N ALA A 526 19.32 3.24 3.90
CA ALA A 526 18.84 3.89 2.68
C ALA A 526 17.98 5.11 3.07
N PRO A 527 18.28 6.32 2.56
CA PRO A 527 17.52 7.49 2.93
C PRO A 527 16.07 7.25 2.53
N LEU A 528 15.17 7.43 3.50
CA LEU A 528 13.74 7.44 3.22
C LEU A 528 13.54 8.46 2.09
N ARG A 529 12.96 8.05 0.96
CA ARG A 529 12.49 9.04 -0.01
C ARG A 529 11.64 10.05 0.74
N ALA A 530 11.72 11.33 0.35
CA ALA A 530 10.92 12.40 0.94
C ALA A 530 9.51 11.87 1.24
N PRO A 531 9.15 11.70 2.53
CA PRO A 531 8.00 10.92 2.92
C PRO A 531 6.78 11.53 2.24
N TRP A 532 5.81 10.67 1.89
CA TRP A 532 4.60 11.15 1.26
C TRP A 532 4.03 12.33 2.08
N PRO A 533 3.92 13.54 1.50
CA PRO A 533 3.56 14.71 2.28
C PRO A 533 2.17 14.46 2.86
N VAL A 534 2.04 14.58 4.17
CA VAL A 534 0.77 14.38 4.87
C VAL A 534 -0.13 15.58 4.53
N ARG A 535 -0.77 15.50 3.36
CA ARG A 535 -1.81 16.43 2.94
C ARG A 535 -3.15 15.81 3.35
N GLY A 536 -3.81 16.46 4.29
CA GLY A 536 -5.06 15.97 4.87
C GLY A 536 -6.00 17.10 5.27
N ARG A 537 -7.26 16.73 5.52
CA ARG A 537 -8.25 17.62 6.13
C ARG A 537 -8.09 17.64 7.65
N GLY A 538 -8.60 18.68 8.31
CA GLY A 538 -8.84 18.61 9.75
C GLY A 538 -9.82 17.47 10.10
N PRO A 539 -9.68 16.84 11.28
CA PRO A 539 -10.46 15.66 11.65
C PRO A 539 -11.96 15.93 11.71
N SER A 540 -12.40 17.16 11.96
CA SER A 540 -13.82 17.55 12.06
C SER A 540 -14.55 17.83 10.73
N ARG A 541 -13.84 17.85 9.60
CA ARG A 541 -14.42 18.22 8.29
C ARG A 541 -14.78 16.98 7.44
N VAL A 542 -15.76 17.04 6.55
CA VAL A 542 -15.97 15.94 5.58
C VAL A 542 -14.86 15.89 4.51
N PRO A 543 -14.59 14.73 3.90
CA PRO A 543 -13.70 14.64 2.73
C PRO A 543 -14.13 15.57 1.59
N ILE A 544 -13.18 16.15 0.84
CA ILE A 544 -13.51 17.05 -0.30
C ILE A 544 -14.42 16.35 -1.33
N GLY A 545 -14.22 15.06 -1.59
CA GLY A 545 -15.11 14.31 -2.48
C GLY A 545 -16.57 14.26 -2.00
N TYR A 546 -16.80 14.34 -0.69
CA TYR A 546 -18.15 14.42 -0.12
C TYR A 546 -18.71 15.83 -0.26
N GLN A 547 -17.90 16.86 -0.04
CA GLN A 547 -18.32 18.26 -0.25
C GLN A 547 -18.70 18.51 -1.69
N ALA A 548 -17.85 18.10 -2.64
CA ALA A 548 -18.12 18.20 -4.07
C ALA A 548 -19.40 17.44 -4.46
N GLY A 549 -19.58 16.22 -3.92
CA GLY A 549 -20.81 15.45 -4.13
C GLY A 549 -22.06 16.12 -3.57
N ARG A 550 -22.00 16.65 -2.34
CA ARG A 550 -23.10 17.38 -1.70
C ARG A 550 -23.44 18.66 -2.47
N TRP A 551 -22.44 19.42 -2.90
CA TRP A 551 -22.65 20.65 -3.67
C TRP A 551 -23.19 20.39 -5.07
N ALA A 552 -22.73 19.33 -5.76
CA ALA A 552 -23.28 18.95 -7.06
C ALA A 552 -24.77 18.58 -6.95
N VAL A 553 -25.12 17.81 -5.92
CA VAL A 553 -26.53 17.49 -5.60
C VAL A 553 -27.32 18.76 -5.28
N LEU A 554 -26.79 19.63 -4.43
CA LEU A 554 -27.47 20.87 -4.03
C LEU A 554 -27.70 21.80 -5.22
N ALA A 555 -26.72 21.90 -6.13
CA ALA A 555 -26.84 22.66 -7.38
C ALA A 555 -27.94 22.08 -8.28
N GLY A 556 -28.00 20.74 -8.42
CA GLY A 556 -29.06 20.07 -9.18
C GLY A 556 -30.46 20.31 -8.60
N VAL A 557 -30.61 20.21 -7.28
CA VAL A 557 -31.88 20.52 -6.59
C VAL A 557 -32.25 22.00 -6.79
N SER A 558 -31.28 22.91 -6.68
CA SER A 558 -31.51 24.35 -6.90
C SER A 558 -31.99 24.63 -8.32
N ALA A 559 -31.35 24.02 -9.33
CA ALA A 559 -31.72 24.19 -10.73
C ALA A 559 -33.16 23.72 -11.02
N VAL A 560 -33.57 22.57 -10.49
CA VAL A 560 -34.94 22.07 -10.68
C VAL A 560 -35.97 22.89 -9.91
N THR A 561 -35.62 23.37 -8.72
CA THR A 561 -36.47 24.27 -7.93
C THR A 561 -36.72 25.58 -8.70
N VAL A 562 -35.67 26.16 -9.28
CA VAL A 562 -35.79 27.37 -10.12
C VAL A 562 -36.63 27.07 -11.37
N ALA A 563 -36.35 25.98 -12.09
CA ALA A 563 -37.08 25.63 -13.30
C ALA A 563 -38.59 25.41 -13.05
N THR A 564 -38.95 24.78 -11.92
CA THR A 564 -40.35 24.58 -11.54
C THR A 564 -41.04 25.88 -11.16
N VAL A 565 -40.37 26.77 -10.42
CA VAL A 565 -40.92 28.09 -10.10
C VAL A 565 -41.09 28.93 -11.36
N THR A 566 -40.09 29.00 -12.23
CA THR A 566 -40.15 29.75 -13.49
C THR A 566 -41.23 29.21 -14.41
N GLY A 567 -41.32 27.89 -14.58
CA GLY A 567 -42.37 27.26 -15.39
C GLY A 567 -43.78 27.54 -14.86
N ALA A 568 -43.96 27.54 -13.53
CA ALA A 568 -45.22 27.90 -12.91
C ALA A 568 -45.58 29.38 -13.13
N VAL A 569 -44.59 30.30 -13.06
CA VAL A 569 -44.79 31.72 -13.34
C VAL A 569 -45.16 31.97 -14.80
N VAL A 570 -44.47 31.31 -15.75
CA VAL A 570 -44.76 31.43 -17.18
C VAL A 570 -46.15 30.88 -17.51
N ALA A 571 -46.49 29.69 -17.02
CA ALA A 571 -47.83 29.11 -17.22
C ALA A 571 -48.95 29.94 -16.58
N ALA A 572 -48.67 30.66 -15.48
CA ALA A 572 -49.59 31.61 -14.90
C ALA A 572 -49.73 32.86 -15.80
N ALA A 573 -48.63 33.41 -16.30
CA ALA A 573 -48.62 34.58 -17.17
C ALA A 573 -49.35 34.32 -18.50
N GLU A 574 -49.22 33.13 -19.11
CA GLU A 574 -49.92 32.75 -20.34
C GLU A 574 -51.44 32.61 -20.17
N ARG A 575 -51.92 32.41 -18.93
CA ARG A 575 -53.35 32.28 -18.61
C ARG A 575 -54.02 33.59 -18.22
N PHE A 576 -53.26 34.66 -17.99
CA PHE A 576 -53.83 36.00 -17.83
C PHE A 576 -54.00 36.61 -19.23
N PRO A 577 -55.24 36.81 -19.72
CA PRO A 577 -55.44 37.58 -20.94
C PRO A 577 -55.02 39.02 -20.64
N TYR A 578 -54.13 39.57 -21.47
CA TYR A 578 -53.99 41.03 -21.59
C TYR A 578 -55.29 41.63 -22.11
#